data_AF-A0A0C3KJM1-F1
#
_entry.id   AF-A0A0C3KJM1-F1
#
_cell.length_a   1.000
_cell.length_b   1.000
_cell.length_c   1.000
_cell.angle_alpha   90.00
_cell.angle_beta   90.00
_cell.angle_gamma   90.00
#
_symmetry.space_group_name_H-M   'P 1'
#
loop_
_entity.id
_entity.type
_entity.pdbx_description
1 polymer ?
#
loop_
_entity_poly.entity_id
_entity_poly.type
_entity_poly.pdbx_seq_one_letter_code
_entity_poly.pdbx_strand_id
1 'polypeptide(L)'
;MFPTLFPYGVGGFEDPGRPVKLAFQTQAEYYLDLDDRCFRYHQYYIFVALNILQRRSSHLHTYLTVKRQNFDSVARRLVALSPDLIKSVADHIENEGKMEELSEQQQEVVELLNRVNTIASYIPGSQAAKIQDRNKIRSFMGLFGLPAIFFTMNTNAAHSPLFQVFFGDRSIDLSERFPELVSASERAMRLAKDPVAAADFFHFCVVTFFEYMLGWDFKNHRSNSEGGILGKLRAFFGTCE
;
A
#
# COMPACT_ATOMS: atom_id res chain seq x y z
N MET A 1 -13.96 5.12 -17.56
CA MET A 1 -15.15 4.38 -17.09
C MET A 1 -15.05 2.95 -17.62
N PHE A 2 -15.42 1.93 -16.87
CA PHE A 2 -15.33 0.52 -17.28
C PHE A 2 -16.67 0.06 -17.88
N PRO A 3 -16.86 0.04 -19.22
CA PRO A 3 -18.18 -0.23 -19.79
C PRO A 3 -18.67 -1.66 -19.50
N THR A 4 -17.73 -2.59 -19.31
CA THR A 4 -17.98 -3.98 -18.92
C THR A 4 -18.45 -4.14 -17.47
N LEU A 5 -18.04 -3.23 -16.56
CA LEU A 5 -18.42 -3.25 -15.15
C LEU A 5 -19.60 -2.31 -14.85
N PHE A 6 -19.79 -1.27 -15.67
CA PHE A 6 -20.85 -0.28 -15.54
C PHE A 6 -21.63 -0.14 -16.87
N PRO A 7 -22.34 -1.20 -17.32
CA PRO A 7 -22.98 -1.23 -18.64
C PRO A 7 -24.05 -0.14 -18.84
N TYR A 8 -24.70 0.28 -17.76
CA TYR A 8 -25.73 1.33 -17.79
C TYR A 8 -25.20 2.72 -17.44
N GLY A 9 -23.88 2.86 -17.20
CA GLY A 9 -23.28 4.13 -16.77
C GLY A 9 -23.66 4.60 -15.36
N VAL A 10 -24.38 3.77 -14.59
CA VAL A 10 -24.77 4.05 -13.20
C VAL A 10 -23.85 3.33 -12.22
N GLY A 11 -23.74 3.85 -11.00
CA GLY A 11 -22.87 3.26 -9.98
C GLY A 11 -21.38 3.54 -10.20
N GLY A 12 -21.03 4.50 -11.07
CA GLY A 12 -19.65 4.94 -11.23
C GLY A 12 -19.04 5.50 -9.93
N PHE A 13 -17.73 5.73 -9.95
CA PHE A 13 -17.05 6.46 -8.88
C PHE A 13 -17.52 7.92 -8.83
N GLU A 14 -17.60 8.47 -7.62
CA GLU A 14 -17.79 9.92 -7.40
C GLU A 14 -19.03 10.52 -8.10
N ASP A 15 -20.09 9.72 -8.24
CA ASP A 15 -21.36 10.15 -8.84
C ASP A 15 -21.96 11.37 -8.10
N PRO A 16 -22.10 12.54 -8.77
CA PRO A 16 -22.67 13.74 -8.16
C PRO A 16 -24.13 13.56 -7.72
N GLY A 17 -24.86 12.63 -8.33
CA GLY A 17 -26.26 12.32 -8.02
C GLY A 17 -26.44 11.47 -6.76
N ARG A 18 -25.34 11.01 -6.13
CA ARG A 18 -25.42 10.13 -4.97
C ARG A 18 -25.88 10.90 -3.71
N PRO A 19 -26.88 10.40 -2.96
CA PRO A 19 -27.36 11.05 -1.73
C PRO A 19 -26.28 11.16 -0.63
N VAL A 20 -25.45 10.13 -0.49
CA VAL A 20 -24.36 10.07 0.49
C VAL A 20 -23.02 10.04 -0.24
N LYS A 21 -22.16 11.02 0.04
CA LYS A 21 -20.80 11.04 -0.52
C LYS A 21 -20.04 9.80 -0.06
N LEU A 22 -19.45 9.09 -1.01
CA LEU A 22 -18.61 7.92 -0.75
C LEU A 22 -17.20 8.24 -1.24
N ALA A 23 -16.21 7.98 -0.39
CA ALA A 23 -14.82 8.13 -0.79
C ALA A 23 -14.46 7.13 -1.89
N PHE A 24 -13.60 7.55 -2.82
CA PHE A 24 -13.15 6.69 -3.93
C PHE A 24 -12.57 5.36 -3.43
N GLN A 25 -11.72 5.40 -2.40
CA GLN A 25 -11.09 4.20 -1.84
C GLN A 25 -12.13 3.23 -1.28
N THR A 26 -13.03 3.71 -0.43
CA THR A 26 -14.10 2.89 0.18
C THR A 26 -14.99 2.27 -0.90
N GLN A 27 -15.33 3.02 -1.94
CA GLN A 27 -16.09 2.46 -3.07
C GLN A 27 -15.30 1.39 -3.84
N ALA A 28 -14.00 1.61 -4.01
CA ALA A 28 -13.15 0.69 -4.75
C ALA A 28 -12.96 -0.65 -4.02
N GLU A 29 -12.76 -0.59 -2.70
CA GLU A 29 -12.71 -1.73 -1.79
C GLU A 29 -14.04 -2.49 -1.80
N TYR A 30 -15.16 -1.78 -1.64
CA TYR A 30 -16.49 -2.38 -1.69
C TYR A 30 -16.73 -3.20 -2.98
N TYR A 31 -16.28 -2.72 -4.13
CA TYR A 31 -16.40 -3.45 -5.39
C TYR A 31 -15.57 -4.74 -5.45
N LEU A 32 -14.46 -4.82 -4.71
CA LEU A 32 -13.69 -6.05 -4.58
C LEU A 32 -14.35 -7.07 -3.64
N ASP A 33 -15.28 -6.62 -2.80
CA ASP A 33 -15.99 -7.44 -1.81
C ASP A 33 -17.41 -7.83 -2.24
N LEU A 34 -17.82 -7.47 -3.46
CA LEU A 34 -19.09 -7.92 -4.02
C LEU A 34 -19.12 -9.45 -4.17
N ASP A 35 -20.32 -10.03 -3.99
CA ASP A 35 -20.57 -11.45 -4.23
C ASP A 35 -20.24 -11.83 -5.68
N ASP A 36 -20.61 -10.96 -6.62
CA ASP A 36 -20.12 -11.02 -8.00
C ASP A 36 -18.68 -10.54 -8.08
N ARG A 37 -17.78 -11.49 -8.39
CA ARG A 37 -16.33 -11.28 -8.48
C ARG A 37 -15.90 -10.58 -9.78
N CYS A 38 -16.83 -10.06 -10.58
CA CYS A 38 -16.53 -9.39 -11.84
C CYS A 38 -15.46 -8.30 -11.71
N PHE A 39 -15.46 -7.51 -10.63
CA PHE A 39 -14.44 -6.49 -10.37
C PHE A 39 -13.06 -7.08 -10.01
N ARG A 40 -13.02 -8.12 -9.16
CA ARG A 40 -11.78 -8.80 -8.78
C ARG A 40 -11.12 -9.48 -9.99
N TYR A 41 -11.92 -10.01 -10.92
CA TYR A 41 -11.45 -10.71 -12.12
C TYR A 41 -11.26 -9.80 -13.33
N HIS A 42 -11.63 -8.52 -13.22
CA HIS A 42 -11.45 -7.58 -14.31
C HIS A 42 -9.97 -7.22 -14.47
N GLN A 43 -9.41 -7.51 -15.65
CA GLN A 43 -7.99 -7.39 -15.99
C GLN A 43 -7.33 -6.05 -15.57
N TYR A 44 -8.07 -4.95 -15.67
CA TYR A 44 -7.52 -3.60 -15.44
C TYR A 44 -8.07 -2.91 -14.20
N TYR A 45 -9.08 -3.45 -13.53
CA TYR A 45 -9.82 -2.70 -12.52
C TYR A 45 -8.93 -2.35 -11.32
N ILE A 46 -8.32 -3.38 -10.73
CA ILE A 46 -7.41 -3.24 -9.58
C ILE A 46 -6.25 -2.30 -9.92
N PHE A 47 -5.62 -2.50 -11.08
CA PHE A 47 -4.48 -1.69 -11.52
C PHE A 47 -4.85 -0.20 -11.66
N VAL A 48 -5.96 0.10 -12.36
CA VAL A 48 -6.39 1.49 -12.57
C VAL A 48 -6.85 2.13 -11.27
N ALA A 49 -7.61 1.41 -10.43
CA ALA A 49 -8.05 1.92 -9.12
C ALA A 49 -6.85 2.26 -8.23
N LEU A 50 -5.86 1.36 -8.14
CA LEU A 50 -4.62 1.59 -7.41
C LEU A 50 -3.84 2.79 -7.96
N ASN A 51 -3.71 2.91 -9.29
CA ASN A 51 -3.03 4.05 -9.91
C ASN A 51 -3.72 5.38 -9.58
N ILE A 52 -5.05 5.42 -9.61
CA ILE A 52 -5.81 6.62 -9.23
C ILE A 52 -5.56 6.96 -7.76
N LEU A 53 -5.58 5.98 -6.85
CA LEU A 53 -5.27 6.17 -5.43
C LEU A 53 -3.85 6.70 -5.24
N GLN A 54 -2.84 6.09 -5.86
CA GLN A 54 -1.46 6.51 -5.76
C GLN A 54 -1.23 7.93 -6.30
N ARG A 55 -1.79 8.25 -7.47
CA ARG A 55 -1.70 9.60 -8.05
C ARG A 55 -2.37 10.63 -7.15
N ARG A 56 -3.55 10.35 -6.62
CA ARG A 56 -4.24 11.25 -5.68
C ARG A 56 -3.43 11.43 -4.40
N SER A 57 -2.91 10.36 -3.81
CA SER A 57 -2.05 10.43 -2.63
C SER A 57 -0.80 11.27 -2.90
N SER A 58 -0.18 11.11 -4.07
CA SER A 58 0.95 11.96 -4.47
C SER A 58 0.55 13.42 -4.63
N HIS A 59 -0.52 13.73 -5.36
CA HIS A 59 -0.93 15.11 -5.57
C HIS A 59 -1.36 15.82 -4.27
N LEU A 60 -1.99 15.10 -3.33
CA LEU A 60 -2.50 15.67 -2.08
C LEU A 60 -1.43 15.76 -0.98
N HIS A 61 -0.45 14.86 -0.95
CA HIS A 61 0.49 14.73 0.17
C HIS A 61 1.95 14.97 -0.20
N THR A 62 2.26 15.37 -1.44
CA THR A 62 3.60 15.85 -1.81
C THR A 62 3.80 17.25 -1.21
N TYR A 63 4.36 17.30 -0.01
CA TYR A 63 4.87 18.52 0.57
C TYR A 63 6.35 18.66 0.25
N LEU A 64 6.74 19.85 -0.19
CA LEU A 64 8.14 20.24 -0.31
C LEU A 64 8.66 20.61 1.07
N THR A 65 9.70 19.92 1.54
CA THR A 65 10.36 20.27 2.80
C THR A 65 11.79 20.68 2.58
N VAL A 66 12.23 21.59 3.42
CA VAL A 66 13.56 22.20 3.37
C VAL A 66 14.09 22.29 4.78
N LYS A 67 15.41 22.24 4.93
CA LYS A 67 16.03 22.54 6.24
C LYS A 67 15.59 23.93 6.67
N ARG A 68 15.21 24.10 7.94
CA ARG A 68 14.70 25.37 8.49
C ARG A 68 15.58 26.57 8.15
N GLN A 69 16.90 26.40 8.27
CA GLN A 69 17.90 27.42 7.92
C GLN A 69 17.85 27.91 6.46
N ASN A 70 17.31 27.09 5.54
CA ASN A 70 17.24 27.37 4.11
C ASN A 70 15.82 27.79 3.67
N PHE A 71 14.83 27.83 4.56
CA PHE A 71 13.41 28.00 4.20
C PHE A 71 13.17 29.30 3.43
N ASP A 72 13.56 30.45 3.98
CA ASP A 72 13.29 31.75 3.36
C ASP A 72 14.02 31.94 2.01
N SER A 73 15.18 31.31 1.86
CA SER A 73 15.95 31.35 0.62
C SER A 73 15.27 30.49 -0.46
N VAL A 74 14.91 29.25 -0.12
CA VAL A 74 14.26 28.32 -1.05
C VAL A 74 12.87 28.79 -1.43
N ALA A 75 12.07 29.28 -0.48
CA ALA A 75 10.72 29.78 -0.75
C ALA A 75 10.72 30.95 -1.75
N ARG A 76 11.64 31.92 -1.57
CA ARG A 76 11.79 33.04 -2.51
C ARG A 76 12.21 32.58 -3.91
N ARG A 77 13.20 31.67 -4.00
CA ARG A 77 13.63 31.11 -5.29
C ARG A 77 12.50 30.34 -5.97
N LEU A 78 11.75 29.54 -5.22
CA LEU A 78 10.63 28.75 -5.76
C LEU A 78 9.53 29.64 -6.37
N VAL A 79 9.17 30.76 -5.71
CA VAL A 79 8.18 31.72 -6.23
C VAL A 79 8.68 32.47 -7.46
N ALA A 80 10.00 32.68 -7.57
CA ALA A 80 10.60 33.37 -8.70
C ALA A 80 10.74 32.50 -9.97
N LEU A 81 10.62 31.18 -9.86
CA LEU A 81 10.74 30.27 -11.00
C LEU A 81 9.48 30.29 -11.87
N SER A 82 9.66 30.28 -13.19
CA SER A 82 8.55 30.11 -14.12
C SER A 82 8.15 28.62 -14.22
N PRO A 83 6.84 28.32 -14.31
CA PRO A 83 6.39 26.95 -14.56
C PRO A 83 6.96 26.35 -15.85
N ASP A 84 7.11 27.18 -16.89
CA ASP A 84 7.66 26.76 -18.18
C ASP A 84 9.14 26.34 -18.08
N LEU A 85 9.92 27.02 -17.24
CA LEU A 85 11.31 26.66 -16.99
C LEU A 85 11.39 25.30 -16.28
N ILE A 86 10.55 25.07 -15.25
CA ILE A 86 10.48 23.78 -14.56
C ILE A 86 10.08 22.66 -15.53
N LYS A 87 9.09 22.92 -16.38
CA LYS A 87 8.66 21.97 -17.40
C LYS A 87 9.76 21.67 -18.40
N SER A 88 10.51 22.68 -18.87
CA SER A 88 11.64 22.47 -19.79
C SER A 88 12.72 21.57 -19.20
N VAL A 89 12.99 21.67 -17.89
CA VAL A 89 13.94 20.79 -17.20
C VAL A 89 13.38 19.37 -17.08
N ALA A 90 12.10 19.22 -16.77
CA ALA A 90 11.44 17.93 -16.72
C ALA A 90 11.47 17.23 -18.09
N ASP A 91 11.10 17.95 -19.16
CA ASP A 91 11.12 17.45 -20.54
C ASP A 91 12.55 17.07 -20.97
N HIS A 92 13.57 17.86 -20.59
CA HIS A 92 14.98 17.54 -20.87
C HIS A 92 15.42 16.24 -20.20
N ILE A 93 15.08 16.05 -18.92
CA ILE A 93 15.42 14.84 -18.16
C ILE A 93 14.63 13.62 -18.69
N GLU A 94 13.36 13.79 -19.06
CA GLU A 94 12.53 12.73 -19.63
C GLU A 94 13.08 12.22 -20.97
N ASN A 95 13.71 13.10 -21.76
CA ASN A 95 14.37 12.74 -23.02
C ASN A 95 15.84 12.29 -22.84
N GLU A 96 16.23 11.88 -21.62
CA GLU A 96 17.60 11.43 -21.29
C GLU A 96 18.70 12.47 -21.55
N GLY A 97 18.34 13.76 -21.57
CA GLY A 97 19.27 14.86 -21.75
C GLY A 97 20.28 14.95 -20.61
N LYS A 98 21.52 15.36 -20.91
CA LYS A 98 22.58 15.44 -19.90
C LYS A 98 22.42 16.68 -19.03
N MET A 99 22.79 16.57 -17.75
CA MET A 99 22.77 17.71 -16.82
C MET A 99 23.72 18.85 -17.26
N GLU A 100 24.76 18.52 -18.01
CA GLU A 100 25.75 19.46 -18.56
C GLU A 100 25.18 20.34 -19.68
N GLU A 101 24.08 19.91 -20.31
CA GLU A 101 23.42 20.60 -21.43
C GLU A 101 22.35 21.59 -20.94
N LEU A 102 22.07 21.62 -19.64
CA LEU A 102 21.13 22.55 -19.04
C LEU A 102 21.72 23.97 -19.01
N SER A 103 20.90 24.95 -19.39
CA SER A 103 21.25 26.36 -19.23
C SER A 103 21.42 26.73 -17.75
N GLU A 104 22.07 27.86 -17.46
CA GLU A 104 22.26 28.33 -16.07
C GLU A 104 20.94 28.43 -15.29
N GLN A 105 19.88 28.93 -15.93
CA GLN A 105 18.55 29.02 -15.32
C GLN A 105 17.93 27.64 -15.03
N GLN A 106 18.17 26.67 -15.91
CA GLN A 106 17.72 25.30 -15.72
C GLN A 106 18.51 24.57 -14.63
N GLN A 107 19.82 24.85 -14.51
CA GLN A 107 20.64 24.33 -13.43
C GLN A 107 20.19 24.85 -12.06
N GLU A 108 19.71 26.10 -11.96
CA GLU A 108 19.12 26.61 -10.72
C GLU A 108 17.89 25.81 -10.28
N VAL A 109 17.06 25.35 -11.23
CA VAL A 109 15.91 24.48 -10.92
C VAL A 109 16.39 23.17 -10.31
N VAL A 110 17.41 22.53 -10.90
CA VAL A 110 17.98 21.27 -10.39
C VAL A 110 18.60 21.48 -9.01
N GLU A 111 19.33 22.57 -8.79
CA GLU A 111 19.90 22.90 -7.49
C GLU A 111 18.81 23.13 -6.43
N LEU A 112 17.72 23.80 -6.82
CA LEU A 112 16.56 24.00 -5.95
C LEU A 112 15.90 22.67 -5.59
N LEU A 113 15.66 21.80 -6.57
CA LEU A 113 15.12 20.46 -6.36
C LEU A 113 16.00 19.62 -5.44
N ASN A 114 17.33 19.72 -5.56
CA ASN A 114 18.27 19.03 -4.65
C ASN A 114 18.21 19.54 -3.21
N ARG A 115 17.78 20.80 -3.00
CA ARG A 115 17.60 21.39 -1.66
C ARG A 115 16.22 21.12 -1.07
N VAL A 116 15.27 20.70 -1.91
CA VAL A 116 13.89 20.41 -1.53
C VAL A 116 13.72 18.91 -1.42
N ASN A 117 13.52 18.41 -0.20
CA ASN A 117 13.10 17.05 0.02
C ASN A 117 11.59 16.95 -0.19
N THR A 118 11.17 16.23 -1.22
CA THR A 118 9.77 15.82 -1.38
C THR A 118 9.43 14.82 -0.27
N ILE A 119 8.57 15.23 0.67
CA ILE A 119 8.00 14.29 1.64
C ILE A 119 6.88 13.53 0.96
N ALA A 120 7.24 12.35 0.48
CA ALA A 120 6.33 11.33 0.00
C ALA A 120 5.89 10.39 1.14
N SER A 121 5.91 10.81 2.42
CA SER A 121 5.72 9.89 3.57
C SER A 121 4.39 9.15 3.56
N TYR A 122 3.39 9.73 2.91
CA TYR A 122 2.05 9.15 2.74
C TYR A 122 1.92 8.28 1.48
N ILE A 123 2.97 8.18 0.65
CA ILE A 123 3.05 7.22 -0.44
C ILE A 123 3.65 5.93 0.13
N PRO A 124 2.89 4.81 0.16
CA PRO A 124 3.40 3.53 0.63
C PRO A 124 4.68 3.13 -0.09
N GLY A 125 5.64 2.56 0.65
CA GLY A 125 6.94 2.12 0.10
C GLY A 125 7.94 3.23 -0.22
N SER A 126 7.57 4.52 -0.12
CA SER A 126 8.50 5.63 -0.34
C SER A 126 9.62 5.67 0.71
N GLN A 127 10.73 6.33 0.39
CA GLN A 127 11.82 6.51 1.36
C GLN A 127 11.36 7.26 2.62
N ALA A 128 10.46 8.24 2.46
CA ALA A 128 9.92 8.98 3.58
C ALA A 128 9.01 8.11 4.47
N ALA A 129 8.20 7.21 3.89
CA ALA A 129 7.39 6.24 4.64
C ALA A 129 8.29 5.29 5.45
N LYS A 130 9.35 4.78 4.83
CA LYS A 130 10.35 3.93 5.50
C LYS A 130 11.06 4.63 6.66
N ILE A 131 11.41 5.92 6.50
CA ILE A 131 11.97 6.73 7.59
C ILE A 131 10.96 6.90 8.72
N GLN A 132 9.68 7.13 8.40
CA GLN A 132 8.62 7.25 9.39
C GLN A 132 8.45 5.96 10.19
N ASP A 133 8.45 4.79 9.55
CA ASP A 133 8.35 3.51 10.25
C ASP A 133 9.58 3.21 11.11
N ARG A 134 10.79 3.54 10.63
CA ARG A 134 12.00 3.47 11.47
C ARG A 134 11.90 4.35 12.72
N ASN A 135 11.34 5.55 12.58
CA ASN A 135 11.13 6.43 13.72
C ASN A 135 10.09 5.85 14.70
N LYS A 136 9.00 5.24 14.21
CA LYS A 136 8.04 4.51 15.07
C LYS A 136 8.71 3.37 15.82
N ILE A 137 9.52 2.55 15.14
CA ILE A 137 10.27 1.44 15.78
C ILE A 137 11.19 2.00 16.89
N ARG A 138 11.91 3.10 16.64
CA ARG A 138 12.74 3.77 17.66
C ARG A 138 11.93 4.27 18.85
N SER A 139 10.76 4.87 18.60
CA SER A 139 9.85 5.30 19.67
C SER A 139 9.32 4.11 20.49
N PHE A 140 8.97 3.01 19.84
CA PHE A 140 8.59 1.75 20.50
C PHE A 140 9.72 1.23 21.39
N MET A 141 10.97 1.25 20.90
CA MET A 141 12.13 0.84 21.69
C MET A 141 12.35 1.74 22.90
N GLY A 142 12.15 3.06 22.76
CA GLY A 142 12.23 4.00 23.87
C GLY A 142 11.17 3.76 24.96
N LEU A 143 9.96 3.34 24.58
CA LEU A 143 8.85 3.14 25.52
C LEU A 143 8.80 1.74 26.14
N PHE A 144 9.07 0.70 25.34
CA PHE A 144 8.88 -0.70 25.72
C PHE A 144 10.19 -1.47 25.92
N GLY A 145 11.33 -0.88 25.56
CA GLY A 145 12.63 -1.54 25.51
C GLY A 145 12.92 -2.19 24.16
N LEU A 146 14.07 -2.83 24.05
CA LEU A 146 14.49 -3.50 22.81
C LEU A 146 13.53 -4.67 22.46
N PRO A 147 13.23 -4.90 21.17
CA PRO A 147 12.43 -6.03 20.76
C PRO A 147 13.18 -7.33 21.06
N ALA A 148 12.55 -8.26 21.78
CA ALA A 148 13.11 -9.57 22.05
C ALA A 148 13.11 -10.47 20.80
N ILE A 149 12.17 -10.24 19.88
CA ILE A 149 11.96 -11.06 18.69
C ILE A 149 11.74 -10.14 17.49
N PHE A 150 12.39 -10.49 16.38
CA PHE A 150 12.15 -9.93 15.06
C PHE A 150 11.95 -11.10 14.10
N PHE A 151 10.83 -11.12 13.39
CA PHE A 151 10.53 -12.17 12.42
C PHE A 151 9.74 -11.62 11.24
N THR A 152 9.80 -12.34 10.12
CA THR A 152 9.03 -12.05 8.92
C THR A 152 8.11 -13.22 8.67
N MET A 153 6.80 -12.96 8.61
CA MET A 153 5.82 -14.00 8.38
C MET A 153 5.54 -14.13 6.88
N ASN A 154 6.11 -15.17 6.26
CA ASN A 154 5.96 -15.45 4.84
C ASN A 154 4.90 -16.52 4.62
N THR A 155 3.66 -16.11 4.34
CA THR A 155 2.59 -17.06 4.02
C THR A 155 2.71 -17.52 2.58
N ASN A 156 2.57 -18.82 2.32
CA ASN A 156 2.64 -19.38 0.96
C ASN A 156 1.25 -19.75 0.45
N ALA A 157 0.58 -18.81 -0.23
CA ALA A 157 -0.76 -19.03 -0.78
C ALA A 157 -0.80 -20.19 -1.81
N ALA A 158 0.20 -20.28 -2.69
CA ALA A 158 0.22 -21.26 -3.78
C ALA A 158 0.23 -22.73 -3.31
N HIS A 159 0.72 -22.99 -2.09
CA HIS A 159 0.80 -24.33 -1.52
C HIS A 159 -0.12 -24.53 -0.32
N SER A 160 -0.99 -23.57 -0.03
CA SER A 160 -1.90 -23.62 1.11
C SER A 160 -3.28 -24.13 0.70
N PRO A 161 -3.81 -25.19 1.33
CA PRO A 161 -5.21 -25.60 1.14
C PRO A 161 -6.19 -24.50 1.55
N LEU A 162 -5.84 -23.71 2.58
CA LEU A 162 -6.68 -22.59 3.03
C LEU A 162 -6.87 -21.58 1.90
N PHE A 163 -5.80 -21.22 1.17
CA PHE A 163 -5.93 -20.29 0.05
C PHE A 163 -6.89 -20.81 -1.03
N GLN A 164 -6.89 -22.12 -1.31
CA GLN A 164 -7.84 -22.69 -2.28
C GLN A 164 -9.30 -22.52 -1.84
N VAL A 165 -9.57 -22.60 -0.54
CA VAL A 165 -10.90 -22.29 0.03
C VAL A 165 -11.24 -20.80 -0.11
N PHE A 166 -10.29 -19.89 0.16
CA PHE A 166 -10.48 -18.45 -0.07
C PHE A 166 -10.75 -18.13 -1.54
N PHE A 167 -10.04 -18.81 -2.46
CA PHE A 167 -10.30 -18.74 -3.89
C PHE A 167 -11.70 -19.27 -4.27
N GLY A 168 -12.35 -20.02 -3.39
CA GLY A 168 -13.71 -20.54 -3.58
C GLY A 168 -13.78 -21.99 -4.06
N ASP A 169 -12.68 -22.74 -3.96
CA ASP A 169 -12.70 -24.17 -4.26
C ASP A 169 -13.41 -24.95 -3.15
N ARG A 170 -14.58 -25.50 -3.49
CA ARG A 170 -15.43 -26.26 -2.57
C ARG A 170 -15.04 -27.73 -2.45
N SER A 171 -14.12 -28.23 -3.28
CA SER A 171 -13.66 -29.62 -3.19
C SER A 171 -12.59 -29.83 -2.13
N ILE A 172 -12.06 -28.75 -1.54
CA ILE A 172 -11.00 -28.81 -0.54
C ILE A 172 -11.60 -29.15 0.82
N ASP A 173 -11.32 -30.34 1.31
CA ASP A 173 -11.69 -30.76 2.67
C ASP A 173 -10.58 -30.40 3.66
N LEU A 174 -10.80 -29.36 4.47
CA LEU A 174 -9.84 -28.93 5.50
C LEU A 174 -9.83 -29.83 6.75
N SER A 175 -10.74 -30.80 6.86
CA SER A 175 -10.73 -31.79 7.95
C SER A 175 -9.70 -32.89 7.73
N GLU A 176 -9.27 -33.09 6.48
CA GLU A 176 -8.21 -34.04 6.14
C GLU A 176 -6.84 -33.53 6.57
N ARG A 177 -5.96 -34.45 6.98
CA ARG A 177 -4.58 -34.13 7.37
C ARG A 177 -3.77 -33.58 6.18
N PHE A 178 -4.03 -34.09 4.98
CA PHE A 178 -3.35 -33.70 3.74
C PHE A 178 -4.38 -33.53 2.62
N PRO A 179 -5.11 -32.40 2.59
CA PRO A 179 -6.15 -32.18 1.60
C PRO A 179 -5.60 -32.30 0.18
N GLU A 180 -6.31 -33.01 -0.69
CA GLU A 180 -5.94 -33.11 -2.09
C GLU A 180 -6.07 -31.75 -2.79
N LEU A 181 -4.98 -31.29 -3.40
CA LEU A 181 -4.93 -30.03 -4.12
C LEU A 181 -4.88 -30.26 -5.62
N VAL A 182 -5.41 -29.31 -6.36
CA VAL A 182 -5.18 -29.20 -7.81
C VAL A 182 -3.68 -29.10 -8.14
N SER A 183 -3.33 -29.34 -9.40
CA SER A 183 -1.95 -29.31 -9.89
C SER A 183 -1.24 -28.00 -9.56
N ALA A 184 0.10 -28.04 -9.46
CA ALA A 184 0.88 -26.83 -9.13
C ALA A 184 0.65 -25.68 -10.12
N SER A 185 0.49 -26.00 -11.41
CA SER A 185 0.18 -25.00 -12.44
C SER A 185 -1.18 -24.37 -12.23
N GLU A 186 -2.21 -25.16 -11.90
CA GLU A 186 -3.54 -24.64 -11.60
C GLU A 186 -3.52 -23.75 -10.33
N ARG A 187 -2.81 -24.15 -9.28
CA ARG A 187 -2.68 -23.33 -8.06
C ARG A 187 -2.04 -21.97 -8.34
N ALA A 188 -1.00 -21.93 -9.18
CA ALA A 188 -0.37 -20.68 -9.59
C ALA A 188 -1.32 -19.79 -10.41
N MET A 189 -2.10 -20.39 -11.31
CA MET A 189 -3.09 -19.66 -12.10
C MET A 189 -4.21 -19.10 -11.23
N ARG A 190 -4.70 -19.85 -10.24
CA ARG A 190 -5.71 -19.39 -9.27
C ARG A 190 -5.20 -18.22 -8.43
N LEU A 191 -3.96 -18.30 -7.95
CA LEU A 191 -3.31 -17.20 -7.23
C LEU A 191 -3.22 -15.92 -8.07
N ALA A 192 -2.81 -16.05 -9.34
CA ALA A 192 -2.75 -14.90 -10.24
C ALA A 192 -4.14 -14.33 -10.60
N LYS A 193 -5.15 -15.21 -10.66
CA LYS A 193 -6.52 -14.83 -11.05
C LYS A 193 -7.28 -14.07 -9.96
N ASP A 194 -7.04 -14.37 -8.68
CA ASP A 194 -7.71 -13.71 -7.56
C ASP A 194 -6.69 -13.14 -6.54
N PRO A 195 -6.00 -12.05 -6.89
CA PRO A 195 -5.02 -11.42 -5.99
C PRO A 195 -5.67 -10.87 -4.72
N VAL A 196 -6.97 -10.57 -4.75
CA VAL A 196 -7.72 -10.12 -3.57
C VAL A 196 -7.88 -11.29 -2.60
N ALA A 197 -8.17 -12.51 -3.09
CA ALA A 197 -8.29 -13.68 -2.22
C ALA A 197 -6.94 -14.04 -1.60
N ALA A 198 -5.85 -13.76 -2.31
CA ALA A 198 -4.50 -13.91 -1.78
C ALA A 198 -4.22 -12.91 -0.65
N ALA A 199 -4.66 -11.66 -0.79
CA ALA A 199 -4.56 -10.65 0.26
C ALA A 199 -5.42 -11.00 1.49
N ASP A 200 -6.65 -11.46 1.27
CA ASP A 200 -7.55 -11.93 2.34
C ASP A 200 -6.94 -13.11 3.11
N PHE A 201 -6.38 -14.09 2.38
CA PHE A 201 -5.66 -15.22 2.95
C PHE A 201 -4.45 -14.77 3.78
N PHE A 202 -3.62 -13.88 3.25
CA PHE A 202 -2.46 -13.35 3.98
C PHE A 202 -2.90 -12.66 5.27
N HIS A 203 -3.89 -11.76 5.18
CA HIS A 203 -4.43 -11.04 6.33
C HIS A 203 -4.99 -12.02 7.38
N PHE A 204 -5.78 -13.00 6.95
CA PHE A 204 -6.31 -14.05 7.81
C PHE A 204 -5.20 -14.79 8.54
N CYS A 205 -4.13 -15.20 7.85
CA CYS A 205 -3.01 -15.88 8.48
C CYS A 205 -2.30 -15.00 9.52
N VAL A 206 -2.07 -13.71 9.22
CA VAL A 206 -1.44 -12.76 10.15
C VAL A 206 -2.27 -12.61 11.41
N VAL A 207 -3.55 -12.26 11.25
CA VAL A 207 -4.45 -12.02 12.39
C VAL A 207 -4.60 -13.29 13.22
N THR A 208 -4.87 -14.43 12.58
CA THR A 208 -5.01 -15.73 13.26
C THR A 208 -3.74 -16.12 14.02
N PHE A 209 -2.56 -15.92 13.44
CA PHE A 209 -1.30 -16.20 14.12
C PHE A 209 -1.14 -15.33 15.38
N PHE A 210 -1.38 -14.02 15.26
CA PHE A 210 -1.27 -13.12 16.40
C PHE A 210 -2.32 -13.40 17.48
N GLU A 211 -3.56 -13.67 17.10
CA GLU A 211 -4.66 -13.92 18.04
C GLU A 211 -4.46 -15.25 18.78
N TYR A 212 -4.23 -16.34 18.06
CA TYR A 212 -4.23 -17.68 18.66
C TYR A 212 -2.84 -18.16 19.10
N MET A 213 -1.78 -17.86 18.35
CA MET A 213 -0.42 -18.29 18.74
C MET A 213 0.23 -17.30 19.71
N LEU A 214 0.00 -16.00 19.52
CA LEU A 214 0.60 -14.96 20.35
C LEU A 214 -0.34 -14.40 21.42
N GLY A 215 -1.62 -14.77 21.39
CA GLY A 215 -2.60 -14.31 22.39
C GLY A 215 -2.86 -12.81 22.31
N TRP A 216 -2.70 -12.19 21.14
CA TRP A 216 -2.87 -10.74 20.95
C TRP A 216 -4.31 -10.37 20.60
N ASP A 217 -4.90 -9.48 21.39
CA ASP A 217 -6.22 -8.90 21.13
C ASP A 217 -6.08 -7.60 20.33
N PHE A 218 -6.44 -7.65 19.05
CA PHE A 218 -6.42 -6.49 18.16
C PHE A 218 -7.46 -5.41 18.53
N LYS A 219 -8.57 -5.76 19.19
CA LYS A 219 -9.60 -4.78 19.59
C LYS A 219 -9.14 -3.96 20.78
N ASN A 220 -8.53 -4.61 21.76
CA ASN A 220 -8.06 -3.96 22.99
C ASN A 220 -6.58 -3.55 22.95
N HIS A 221 -5.88 -3.85 21.85
CA HIS A 221 -4.46 -3.58 21.64
C HIS A 221 -3.57 -4.06 22.81
N ARG A 222 -3.81 -5.28 23.27
CA ARG A 222 -3.05 -5.90 24.38
C ARG A 222 -3.05 -7.42 24.28
N SER A 223 -2.16 -8.07 25.01
CA SER A 223 -2.25 -9.52 25.21
C SER A 223 -3.49 -9.89 26.03
N ASN A 224 -4.05 -11.06 25.71
CA ASN A 224 -5.05 -11.72 26.53
C ASN A 224 -4.48 -12.13 27.91
N SER A 225 -5.36 -12.56 28.81
CA SER A 225 -4.99 -12.89 30.19
C SER A 225 -4.04 -14.09 30.29
N GLU A 226 -4.08 -15.01 29.34
CA GLU A 226 -3.30 -16.25 29.32
C GLU A 226 -1.92 -16.06 28.65
N GLY A 227 -1.78 -15.08 27.76
CA GLY A 227 -0.64 -14.93 26.85
C GLY A 227 -0.70 -15.93 25.69
N GLY A 228 0.34 -15.91 24.84
CA GLY A 228 0.56 -16.91 23.79
C GLY A 228 1.78 -17.80 24.06
N ILE A 229 2.27 -18.47 23.01
CA ILE A 229 3.45 -19.36 23.07
C ILE A 229 4.73 -18.63 23.53
N LEU A 230 4.76 -17.30 23.40
CA LEU A 230 5.87 -16.43 23.82
C LEU A 230 5.57 -15.70 25.14
N GLY A 231 4.52 -16.10 25.86
CA GLY A 231 3.98 -15.39 27.01
C GLY A 231 3.16 -14.15 26.60
N LYS A 232 3.10 -13.15 27.48
CA LYS A 232 2.33 -11.92 27.24
C LYS A 232 3.18 -10.92 26.45
N LEU A 233 2.74 -10.62 25.23
CA LEU A 233 3.27 -9.52 24.44
C LEU A 233 2.91 -8.18 25.08
N ARG A 234 3.93 -7.40 25.41
CA ARG A 234 3.76 -6.03 25.90
C ARG A 234 3.38 -5.05 24.79
N ALA A 235 4.00 -5.21 23.63
CA ALA A 235 3.75 -4.43 22.43
C ALA A 235 4.32 -5.18 21.22
N PHE A 236 3.82 -4.89 20.03
CA PHE A 236 4.43 -5.28 18.77
C PHE A 236 4.34 -4.13 17.77
N PHE A 237 5.26 -4.10 16.81
CA PHE A 237 5.20 -3.22 15.66
C PHE A 237 5.30 -4.10 14.42
N GLY A 238 4.38 -3.92 13.47
CA GLY A 238 4.34 -4.70 12.23
C GLY A 238 3.98 -3.82 11.05
N THR A 239 4.58 -4.13 9.91
CA THR A 239 4.30 -3.49 8.61
C THR A 239 4.09 -4.57 7.57
N CYS A 240 3.20 -4.31 6.62
CA CYS A 240 3.05 -5.12 5.41
C CYS A 240 3.53 -4.26 4.25
N GLU A 241 4.42 -4.81 3.42
CA GLU A 241 4.93 -4.17 2.20
C GLU A 241 4.42 -4.91 0.97
#